data_AF-A0A7C5Z3Z2-F1
#
_entry.id   AF-A0A7C5Z3Z2-F1
#
_cell.length_a   1.000
_cell.length_b   1.000
_cell.length_c   1.000
_cell.angle_alpha   90.00
_cell.angle_beta   90.00
_cell.angle_gamma   90.00
#
_symmetry.space_group_name_H-M   'P 1'
#
loop_
_entity.id
_entity.type
_entity.pdbx_description
1 polymer ?
#
loop_
_entity_poly.entity_id
_entity_poly.type
_entity_poly.pdbx_seq_one_letter_code
_entity_poly.pdbx_strand_id
1 'polypeptide(L)' 'MSDPLTPSVPERWLSVDELAGYLGIKRDTVYKWIIRRSLPAHKAGRLWKFRRDEVDAWVKSGAAASKEDKIG' A
#
# COMPACT_ATOMS: atom_id res chain seq x y z
N MET A 1 19.29 14.58 -11.81
CA MET A 1 19.36 13.35 -11.01
C MET A 1 19.41 13.75 -9.54
N SER A 2 18.38 13.45 -8.76
CA SER A 2 18.34 13.74 -7.32
C SER A 2 17.83 12.52 -6.58
N ASP A 3 18.74 11.60 -6.26
CA ASP A 3 18.47 10.53 -5.31
C ASP A 3 19.70 10.38 -4.41
N PRO A 4 19.65 10.94 -3.20
CA PRO A 4 20.28 10.24 -2.10
C PRO A 4 19.40 10.20 -0.85
N LEU A 5 19.36 8.99 -0.27
CA LEU A 5 18.99 8.69 1.12
C LEU A 5 17.49 8.63 1.38
N THR A 6 16.91 7.45 1.14
CA THR A 6 15.70 6.99 1.83
C THR A 6 15.90 7.11 3.34
N PRO A 7 15.19 8.03 4.03
CA PRO A 7 15.34 8.16 5.47
C PRO A 7 14.74 6.94 6.17
N SER A 8 15.52 6.41 7.10
CA SER A 8 15.17 5.44 8.13
C SER A 8 13.73 5.64 8.62
N VAL A 9 12.90 4.62 8.44
CA VAL A 9 11.46 4.58 8.70
C VAL A 9 11.11 4.90 10.18
N PRO A 10 10.35 5.97 10.46
CA PRO A 10 9.69 6.10 11.76
C PRO A 10 8.19 6.29 11.55
N GLU A 11 7.40 5.23 11.76
CA GLU A 11 5.95 5.29 12.05
C GLU A 11 5.09 6.29 11.23
N ARG A 12 5.44 6.54 9.95
CA ARG A 12 4.72 7.51 9.13
C ARG A 12 3.68 6.82 8.27
N TRP A 13 2.45 7.28 8.44
CA TRP A 13 1.31 6.96 7.62
C TRP A 13 1.58 7.30 6.15
N LEU A 14 1.60 6.28 5.31
CA LEU A 14 1.78 6.37 3.87
C LEU A 14 0.54 6.98 3.21
N SER A 15 0.75 7.80 2.19
CA SER A 15 -0.32 8.24 1.29
C SER A 15 -0.58 7.19 0.20
N VAL A 16 -1.63 7.34 -0.60
CA VAL A 16 -1.92 6.43 -1.74
C VAL A 16 -0.72 6.35 -2.69
N ASP A 17 -0.07 7.48 -2.96
CA ASP A 17 1.08 7.58 -3.87
C ASP A 17 2.31 6.85 -3.31
N GLU A 18 2.63 7.07 -2.03
CA GLU A 18 3.73 6.38 -1.36
C GLU A 18 3.48 4.87 -1.24
N LEU A 19 2.25 4.45 -0.94
CA LEU A 19 1.91 3.03 -0.86
C LEU A 19 2.03 2.36 -2.24
N ALA A 20 1.57 3.06 -3.29
CA ALA A 20 1.70 2.61 -4.67
C ALA A 20 3.17 2.46 -5.07
N GLY A 21 4.02 3.45 -4.76
CA GLY A 21 5.46 3.40 -4.99
C GLY A 21 6.15 2.31 -4.17
N TYR A 22 5.75 2.13 -2.91
CA TYR A 22 6.29 1.11 -2.02
C TYR A 22 6.04 -0.31 -2.52
N LEU A 23 4.83 -0.58 -3.02
CA LEU A 23 4.44 -1.89 -3.56
C LEU A 23 4.78 -2.07 -5.05
N GLY A 24 5.21 -1.01 -5.74
CA GLY A 24 5.43 -1.04 -7.19
C GLY A 24 4.14 -1.19 -8.01
N ILE A 25 2.99 -0.78 -7.47
CA ILE A 25 1.69 -0.86 -8.14
C ILE A 25 1.16 0.52 -8.54
N LYS A 26 0.13 0.55 -9.38
CA LYS A 26 -0.56 1.80 -9.71
C LYS A 26 -1.46 2.25 -8.55
N ARG A 27 -1.58 3.56 -8.35
CA ARG A 27 -2.54 4.18 -7.41
C ARG A 27 -3.97 3.69 -7.63
N ASP A 28 -4.33 3.45 -8.90
CA ASP A 28 -5.62 2.90 -9.30
C ASP A 28 -5.89 1.53 -8.66
N THR A 29 -4.86 0.69 -8.55
CA THR A 29 -4.93 -0.61 -7.87
C THR A 29 -5.14 -0.43 -6.37
N VAL A 30 -4.48 0.55 -5.74
CA VAL A 30 -4.69 0.88 -4.32
C VAL A 30 -6.15 1.28 -4.08
N TYR A 31 -6.73 2.16 -4.90
CA TYR A 31 -8.15 2.51 -4.80
C TYR A 31 -9.07 1.29 -4.97
N LYS A 32 -8.76 0.41 -5.94
CA LYS A 32 -9.48 -0.86 -6.11
C LYS A 32 -9.38 -1.75 -4.88
N TRP A 33 -8.24 -1.76 -4.17
CA TRP A 33 -8.09 -2.53 -2.94
C TRP A 33 -8.91 -1.94 -1.78
N ILE A 34 -9.00 -0.61 -1.65
CA ILE A 34 -9.86 0.04 -0.65
C ILE A 34 -11.33 -0.35 -0.88
N ILE A 35 -11.79 -0.35 -2.14
CA ILE A 35 -13.19 -0.57 -2.48
C ILE A 35 -13.55 -2.06 -2.55
N ARG A 36 -12.75 -2.89 -3.24
CA ARG A 36 -13.05 -4.32 -3.47
C ARG A 36 -12.51 -5.25 -2.39
N ARG A 37 -11.44 -4.86 -1.69
CA ARG A 37 -10.70 -5.77 -0.81
C ARG A 37 -10.55 -5.25 0.62
N SER A 38 -11.23 -4.16 0.94
CA SER A 38 -11.20 -3.52 2.26
C SER A 38 -9.78 -3.36 2.81
N LEU A 39 -8.89 -2.83 1.97
CA LEU A 39 -7.52 -2.48 2.38
C LEU A 39 -7.58 -1.66 3.69
N PRO A 40 -6.74 -1.97 4.71
CA PRO A 40 -6.68 -1.22 5.97
C PRO A 40 -6.20 0.21 5.73
N ALA A 41 -7.18 1.07 5.45
CA ALA A 41 -7.02 2.46 5.09
C ALA A 41 -7.64 3.29 6.21
N HIS A 42 -6.87 4.21 6.77
CA HIS A 42 -7.34 5.09 7.82
C HIS A 42 -7.67 6.44 7.23
N LYS A 43 -8.89 6.92 7.49
CA LYS A 43 -9.35 8.20 6.96
C LYS A 43 -8.86 9.32 7.88
N ALA A 44 -7.78 9.99 7.48
CA ALA A 44 -7.27 11.18 8.17
C ALA A 44 -7.85 12.43 7.49
N GLY A 45 -9.03 12.84 7.94
CA GLY A 45 -9.76 13.98 7.36
C GLY A 45 -10.25 13.68 5.94
N ARG A 46 -9.63 14.34 4.94
CA ARG A 46 -9.97 14.16 3.52
C ARG A 46 -9.03 13.22 2.77
N LEU A 47 -7.96 12.78 3.42
CA LEU A 47 -6.93 11.92 2.82
C LEU A 47 -6.97 10.53 3.47
N TRP A 48 -6.65 9.52 2.66
CA TRP A 48 -6.43 8.17 3.14
C TRP A 48 -4.98 8.00 3.55
N LYS A 49 -4.78 7.39 4.71
CA LYS A 49 -3.50 7.13 5.33
C LYS A 49 -3.36 5.63 5.57
N PHE A 50 -2.25 5.06 5.18
CA PHE A 50 -1.99 3.62 5.26
C PHE A 50 -0.80 3.36 6.16
N ARG A 51 -0.93 2.40 7.08
CA ARG A 51 0.24 1.93 7.83
C ARG A 51 0.93 0.84 7.03
N ARG A 52 2.24 0.99 6.86
CA ARG A 52 3.08 -0.01 6.17
C ARG A 52 2.91 -1.39 6.77
N ASP A 53 2.95 -1.49 8.10
CA ASP A 53 2.85 -2.75 8.83
C ASP A 53 1.51 -3.47 8.57
N GLU A 54 0.39 -2.74 8.67
CA GLU A 54 -0.94 -3.29 8.39
C GLU A 54 -1.10 -3.71 6.93
N VAL A 55 -0.62 -2.89 5.98
CA VAL A 55 -0.70 -3.26 4.57
C VAL A 55 0.21 -4.44 4.26
N ASP A 56 1.42 -4.50 4.83
CA ASP A 56 2.36 -5.60 4.63
C ASP A 56 1.79 -6.92 5.17
N ALA A 57 1.24 -6.91 6.38
CA ALA A 57 0.55 -8.07 6.96
C ALA A 57 -0.67 -8.49 6.11
N TRP A 58 -1.44 -7.52 5.61
CA TRP A 58 -2.59 -7.77 4.74
C TRP A 58 -2.18 -8.35 3.38
N VAL A 59 -1.14 -7.80 2.75
CA VAL A 59 -0.56 -8.31 1.49
C VAL A 59 -0.05 -9.74 1.70
N LYS A 60 0.72 -9.98 2.77
CA LYS A 60 1.24 -11.31 3.15
C LYS A 60 0.13 -12.33 3.42
N SER A 61 -1.02 -11.88 3.92
CA SER A 61 -2.19 -12.72 4.11
C SER A 61 -2.85 -13.16 2.79
N GLY A 62 -2.31 -12.76 1.64
CA GLY A 62 -2.84 -13.07 0.31
C GLY A 62 -4.03 -12.19 -0.08
N ALA A 63 -4.41 -11.23 0.77
CA ALA A 63 -5.52 -10.34 0.49
C ALA A 63 -5.20 -9.33 -0.63
N ALA A 64 -3.93 -9.10 -0.98
CA ALA A 64 -3.53 -8.34 -2.16
C ALA A 64 -3.48 -9.16 -3.46
N ALA A 65 -3.34 -10.48 -3.36
CA ALA A 65 -3.22 -11.34 -4.53
C ALA A 65 -4.58 -11.40 -5.26
N SER A 66 -4.65 -10.87 -6.48
CA SER A 66 -5.59 -11.43 -7.45
C SER A 66 -5.13 -12.84 -7.70
N LYS A 67 -6.07 -13.78 -7.59
CA LYS A 67 -5.86 -15.21 -7.77
C LYS A 67 -5.49 -15.47 -9.23
N GLU A 68 -4.31 -15.05 -9.66
CA GLU A 68 -3.78 -15.22 -11.02
C GLU A 68 -2.25 -15.09 -11.03
N ASP A 69 -1.59 -15.62 -10.01
CA ASP A 69 -0.17 -15.98 -10.07
C ASP A 69 0.03 -17.14 -9.10
N LYS A 70 -0.74 -18.22 -9.30
CA LYS A 70 -0.22 -19.54 -8.96
C LYS A 70 0.69 -19.92 -10.14
N ILE A 71 1.99 -19.75 -9.90
CA ILE A 71 3.09 -20.46 -10.58
C ILE A 71 2.69 -21.93 -10.74
N GLY A 72 2.88 -22.54 -11.90
CA GLY A 72 4.14 -23.24 -12.20
C GLY A 72 3.92 -24.74 -12.10
#